data_AF-A0A9D4MQ53-F1
#
_entry.id   AF-A0A9D4MQ53-F1
#
_cell.length_a   1.000
_cell.length_b   1.000
_cell.length_c   1.000
_cell.angle_alpha   90.00
_cell.angle_beta   90.00
_cell.angle_gamma   90.00
#
_symmetry.space_group_name_H-M   'P 1'
#
loop_
_entity.id
_entity.type
_entity.pdbx_description
1 polymer ?
#
loop_
_entity_poly.entity_id
_entity_poly.type
_entity_poly.pdbx_seq_one_letter_code
_entity_poly.pdbx_strand_id
1 'polypeptide(L)'
;MKSTKARLGSLFNAVSTQTVDFDRSWEEYKTGFGHLSGDFWLRNEYIYHLSKNKSRQLHIDIETFEGKKVFAVYSEFGVSSEAGNYKLSV
;
A
#
# COMPACT_ATOMS: atom_id res chain seq x y z
N MET A 1 -16.45 14.70 4.08
CA MET A 1 -15.40 14.57 3.05
C MET A 1 -15.38 13.12 2.59
N LYS A 2 -15.65 12.86 1.31
CA LYS A 2 -15.81 11.49 0.78
C LYS A 2 -14.43 10.86 0.61
N SER A 3 -14.13 9.84 1.42
CA SER A 3 -12.90 9.04 1.39
C SER A 3 -12.74 8.41 0.00
N THR A 4 -11.52 8.41 -0.57
CA THR A 4 -11.19 7.84 -1.89
C THR A 4 -10.66 6.42 -1.72
N LYS A 5 -11.24 5.45 -2.43
CA LYS A 5 -10.84 4.03 -2.38
C LYS A 5 -9.94 3.71 -3.58
N ALA A 6 -8.78 3.08 -3.38
CA ALA A 6 -7.90 2.57 -4.44
C ALA A 6 -7.91 1.03 -4.43
N ARG A 7 -7.75 0.37 -5.58
CA ARG A 7 -7.68 -1.10 -5.65
C ARG A 7 -6.48 -1.47 -6.52
N LEU A 8 -5.44 -2.04 -5.92
CA LEU A 8 -4.17 -2.36 -6.57
C LEU A 8 -4.16 -3.76 -7.23
N GLY A 9 -3.91 -3.80 -8.53
CA GLY A 9 -3.25 -4.94 -9.16
C GLY A 9 -1.78 -4.96 -8.75
N SER A 10 -1.39 -6.05 -8.08
CA SER A 10 -0.05 -6.40 -7.59
C SER A 10 0.56 -5.52 -6.47
N LEU A 11 0.48 -6.13 -5.28
CA LEU A 11 1.24 -5.98 -4.03
C LEU A 11 0.66 -5.20 -2.85
N PHE A 12 -0.30 -4.26 -2.97
CA PHE A 12 -0.87 -3.60 -1.77
C PHE A 12 -2.34 -3.24 -1.93
N ASN A 13 -3.28 -4.15 -1.64
CA ASN A 13 -4.71 -3.89 -1.84
C ASN A 13 -5.38 -3.23 -0.61
N ALA A 14 -5.79 -1.96 -0.73
CA ALA A 14 -6.70 -1.29 0.21
C ALA A 14 -8.05 -0.98 -0.44
N VAL A 15 -8.82 -2.02 -0.77
CA VAL A 15 -10.26 -1.85 -1.04
C VAL A 15 -10.91 -1.44 0.31
N SER A 16 -11.94 -0.59 0.31
CA SER A 16 -12.72 -0.22 1.51
C SER A 16 -14.09 -0.92 1.48
N THR A 17 -14.11 -2.24 1.67
CA THR A 17 -15.37 -3.01 1.78
C THR A 17 -16.08 -2.79 3.13
N GLN A 18 -15.70 -1.76 3.91
CA GLN A 18 -16.13 -1.51 5.30
C GLN A 18 -15.74 -2.63 6.28
N THR A 19 -14.94 -3.62 5.88
CA THR A 19 -14.56 -4.74 6.77
C THR A 19 -13.26 -4.49 7.54
N VAL A 20 -12.37 -3.64 7.02
CA VAL A 20 -11.08 -3.32 7.63
C VAL A 20 -10.94 -1.82 7.82
N ASP A 21 -10.75 -1.41 9.07
CA ASP A 21 -10.38 -0.05 9.43
C ASP A 21 -8.91 0.23 9.09
N PHE A 22 -8.64 1.39 8.50
CA PHE A 22 -7.30 1.86 8.15
C PHE A 22 -6.80 2.98 9.08
N ASP A 23 -7.62 3.46 10.02
CA ASP A 23 -7.17 4.33 11.10
C ASP A 23 -6.49 3.47 12.18
N ARG A 24 -5.22 3.14 11.92
CA ARG A 24 -4.45 2.14 12.69
C ARG A 24 -3.20 2.73 13.31
N SER A 25 -2.75 2.10 14.38
CA SER A 25 -1.51 2.47 15.06
C SER A 25 -0.27 2.26 14.18
N TRP A 26 0.83 2.93 14.53
CA TRP A 26 2.12 2.73 13.87
C TRP A 26 2.56 1.25 13.86
N GLU A 27 2.37 0.56 14.97
CA GLU A 27 2.76 -0.84 15.12
C GLU A 27 1.93 -1.76 14.21
N GLU A 28 0.65 -1.46 14.01
CA GLU A 28 -0.20 -2.18 13.05
C GLU A 28 0.23 -1.92 11.61
N TYR A 29 0.66 -0.71 11.24
CA TYR A 29 1.22 -0.46 9.90
C TYR A 29 2.57 -1.17 9.69
N LYS A 30 3.39 -1.28 10.74
CA LYS A 30 4.62 -2.06 10.74
C LYS A 30 4.36 -3.56 10.58
N THR A 31 3.39 -4.11 11.32
CA THR A 31 3.09 -5.55 11.42
C THR A 31 1.95 -6.05 10.53
N GLY A 32 1.28 -5.14 9.81
CA GLY A 32 0.24 -5.43 8.84
C GLY A 32 -1.10 -5.77 9.49
N PHE A 33 -2.17 -5.64 8.72
CA PHE A 33 -3.52 -5.92 9.19
C PHE A 33 -4.45 -6.27 8.03
N GLY A 34 -5.65 -6.75 8.34
CA GLY A 34 -6.63 -7.20 7.35
C GLY A 34 -6.39 -8.62 6.85
N HIS A 35 -6.97 -8.97 5.70
CA HIS A 35 -6.96 -10.33 5.19
C HIS A 35 -6.67 -10.36 3.68
N LEU A 36 -5.79 -11.28 3.25
CA LEU A 36 -5.30 -11.33 1.87
C LEU A 36 -6.38 -11.59 0.81
N SER A 37 -7.50 -12.19 1.19
CA SER A 37 -8.67 -12.37 0.30
C SER A 37 -9.59 -11.15 0.22
N GLY A 38 -9.28 -10.09 0.97
CA GLY A 38 -10.03 -8.84 1.00
C GLY A 38 -9.10 -7.63 1.16
N ASP A 39 -9.45 -6.76 2.10
CA ASP A 39 -8.74 -5.52 2.37
C ASP A 39 -7.59 -5.80 3.33
N PHE A 40 -6.36 -5.38 3.00
CA PHE A 40 -5.21 -5.63 3.86
C PHE A 40 -4.08 -4.62 3.68
N TRP A 41 -3.23 -4.54 4.70
CA TRP A 41 -1.93 -3.90 4.65
C TRP A 41 -0.83 -4.95 4.91
N LEU A 42 0.14 -5.05 4.00
CA LEU A 42 1.07 -6.20 3.94
C LEU A 42 2.15 -6.22 5.03
N ARG A 43 2.45 -5.05 5.65
CA ARG A 43 3.55 -4.72 6.59
C ARG A 43 4.59 -3.77 6.01
N ASN A 44 4.84 -2.63 6.65
CA ASN A 44 5.93 -1.73 6.24
C ASN A 44 7.30 -2.39 6.26
N GLU A 45 7.59 -3.21 7.28
CA GLU A 45 8.89 -3.89 7.39
C GLU A 45 9.11 -4.88 6.23
N TYR A 46 8.04 -5.56 5.80
CA TYR A 46 8.11 -6.42 4.63
C TYR A 46 8.35 -5.62 3.35
N ILE A 47 7.70 -4.46 3.19
CA ILE A 47 7.88 -3.57 2.03
C ILE A 47 9.30 -3.02 1.95
N TYR A 48 9.86 -2.62 3.09
CA TYR A 48 11.26 -2.22 3.21
C TYR A 48 12.19 -3.34 2.72
N HIS A 49 12.06 -4.56 3.25
CA HIS A 49 12.91 -5.68 2.83
C HIS A 49 12.73 -6.05 1.35
N LEU A 50 11.52 -5.92 0.82
CA LEU A 50 11.26 -6.11 -0.60
C LEU A 50 12.03 -5.05 -1.42
N SER A 51 11.83 -3.77 -1.14
CA SER A 51 12.37 -2.68 -1.94
C SER A 51 13.88 -2.41 -1.74
N LYS A 52 14.49 -2.87 -0.65
CA LYS A 52 15.91 -2.59 -0.33
C LYS A 52 16.94 -3.13 -1.32
N ASN A 53 16.75 -4.35 -1.82
CA ASN A 53 17.86 -5.11 -2.43
C ASN A 53 17.89 -5.10 -3.96
N LYS A 54 16.84 -4.60 -4.62
CA LYS A 54 16.73 -4.56 -6.09
C LYS A 54 15.87 -3.38 -6.51
N SER A 55 16.20 -2.77 -7.63
CA SER A 55 15.31 -1.81 -8.29
C SER A 55 13.99 -2.51 -8.61
N ARG A 56 12.88 -1.93 -8.15
CA ARG A 56 11.53 -2.46 -8.35
C ARG A 56 10.64 -1.35 -8.85
N GLN A 57 9.75 -1.71 -9.76
CA GLN A 57 8.69 -0.82 -10.22
C GLN A 57 7.52 -0.85 -9.24
N LEU A 58 6.93 0.31 -8.97
CA LEU A 58 5.68 0.43 -8.22
C LEU A 58 4.54 0.66 -9.22
N HIS A 59 3.57 -0.24 -9.23
CA HIS A 59 2.34 -0.11 -10.01
C HIS A 59 1.18 0.13 -9.05
N ILE A 60 0.45 1.23 -9.22
CA ILE A 60 -0.69 1.59 -8.39
C ILE A 60 -1.92 1.67 -9.27
N ASP A 61 -2.88 0.77 -9.07
CA ASP A 61 -4.20 0.85 -9.68
C ASP A 61 -5.18 1.57 -8.76
N ILE A 62 -5.98 2.46 -9.34
CA ILE A 62 -6.99 3.27 -8.65
C ILE A 62 -8.29 3.18 -9.44
N GLU A 63 -9.39 2.88 -8.76
CA GLU A 63 -10.73 2.91 -9.33
C GLU A 63 -11.55 3.97 -8.61
N THR A 64 -12.03 4.98 -9.33
CA THR A 64 -12.85 6.04 -8.75
C THR A 64 -14.26 5.53 -8.46
N PHE A 65 -15.03 6.26 -7.64
CA PHE A 65 -16.44 5.95 -7.38
C PHE A 65 -17.32 5.99 -8.63
N GLU A 66 -16.88 6.68 -9.67
CA GLU A 66 -17.55 6.77 -10.97
C GLU A 66 -17.17 5.57 -11.87
N GLY A 67 -16.42 4.60 -11.36
CA GLY A 67 -15.98 3.41 -12.09
C GLY A 67 -14.79 3.66 -13.02
N LYS A 68 -14.18 4.85 -12.99
CA LYS A 68 -13.01 5.16 -13.82
C LYS A 68 -11.77 4.50 -13.23
N LYS A 69 -11.09 3.68 -14.03
CA LYS A 69 -9.82 3.06 -13.67
C LYS A 69 -8.66 3.91 -14.18
N VAL A 70 -7.74 4.25 -13.30
CA VAL A 70 -6.49 4.94 -13.61
C VAL A 70 -5.34 4.21 -12.92
N PHE A 71 -4.14 4.34 -13.45
CA PHE A 71 -2.95 3.74 -12.87
C PHE A 71 -1.81 4.75 -12.79
N ALA A 72 -0.89 4.52 -11.85
CA ALA A 72 0.38 5.24 -11.75
C ALA A 72 1.52 4.23 -11.71
N VAL A 73 2.60 4.53 -12.44
CA VAL A 73 3.79 3.68 -12.51
C VAL A 73 5.01 4.49 -12.13
N TYR A 74 5.76 4.02 -11.14
CA TYR A 74 7.09 4.56 -10.80
C TYR A 74 8.13 3.52 -11.16
N SER A 75 9.11 3.91 -11.99
CA SER A 75 10.16 3.02 -12.49
C SER A 75 11.00 2.42 -11.38
N GLU A 76 11.16 3.15 -10.28
CA GLU A 76 11.86 2.71 -9.09
C GLU A 76 11.09 3.14 -7.85
N PHE A 77 11.06 2.29 -6.83
CA PHE A 77 10.59 2.70 -5.50
C PHE A 77 11.42 2.06 -4.40
N GLY A 78 11.56 2.79 -3.30
CA GLY A 78 12.24 2.38 -2.09
C GLY A 78 11.43 2.79 -0.86
N VAL A 79 11.40 1.93 0.15
CA VAL A 79 10.92 2.29 1.49
C VAL A 79 12.11 2.19 2.43
N SER A 80 12.34 3.20 3.27
CA SER A 80 13.44 3.15 4.24
C SER A 80 13.16 2.18 5.39
N SER A 81 14.14 1.93 6.25
CA SER A 81 13.92 1.19 7.49
C SER A 81 12.97 1.93 8.45
N GLU A 82 12.57 1.26 9.53
CA GLU A 82 11.82 1.85 10.65
C GLU A 82 12.50 3.11 11.21
N ALA A 83 13.83 3.10 11.35
CA ALA A 83 14.59 4.27 11.80
C ALA A 83 14.52 5.46 10.83
N GLY A 84 14.27 5.19 9.54
CA GLY A 84 13.98 6.20 8.52
C GLY A 84 12.49 6.53 8.41
N ASN A 85 11.66 6.06 9.34
CA ASN A 85 10.20 6.20 9.37
C ASN A 85 9.48 5.64 8.12
N TYR A 86 10.01 4.56 7.54
CA TYR A 86 9.47 3.95 6.31
C TYR A 86 9.21 4.98 5.19
N LYS A 87 10.09 5.97 5.04
CA LYS A 87 9.98 7.01 4.02
C LYS A 87 10.00 6.38 2.63
N LEU A 88 8.98 6.71 1.84
CA LEU A 88 8.90 6.36 0.42
C LEU A 88 9.85 7.24 -0.40
N SER A 89 10.54 6.62 -1.35
CA SER A 89 11.32 7.26 -2.42
C SER A 89 10.85 6.69 -3.75
N VAL A 90 10.53 7.55 -4.71
CA VAL A 90 10.05 7.22 -6.07
C VAL A 90 10.61 8.20 -7.09
#